data_AF-A0A914VDG9-F1
#
_entry.id   AF-A0A914VDG9-F1
#
_cell.length_a   1.000
_cell.length_b   1.000
_cell.length_c   1.000
_cell.angle_alpha   90.00
_cell.angle_beta   90.00
_cell.angle_gamma   90.00
#
_symmetry.space_group_name_H-M   'P 1'
#
loop_
_entity.id
_entity.type
_entity.pdbx_description
1 polymer ?
#
loop_
_entity_poly.entity_id
_entity_poly.type
_entity_poly.pdbx_seq_one_letter_code
_entity_poly.pdbx_strand_id
1 'polypeptide(L)'
;MSGDLKNPSKNIPLGELAAVGTSSGFCFLFIMALGGVATREALLCDSMIAERASLTKIFFLAGLYISSLSSTLGGMYGTPRVMQSIAAEHIIPALAPLEVGRGPNKIPVVASLVMTAISLIFVLVGNLNQLAILSTMPFLITYAFVNYSYVSLAMTYDLITVNDLSRAAGLPASYGSMGNIKAHAGQGTSDLDNLFPERTAKPIKPEPGNPESEALNAQQHDGQQPLQNSEPSVYYS
;
A
#
# COMPACT_ATOMS: atom_id res chain seq x y z
N MET A 1 -9.53 -5.64 4.64
CA MET A 1 -10.77 -4.92 5.04
C MET A 1 -11.14 -3.80 4.07
N SER A 2 -10.29 -3.42 3.11
CA SER A 2 -10.62 -2.43 2.06
C SER A 2 -11.84 -2.82 1.20
N GLY A 3 -12.04 -4.11 0.94
CA GLY A 3 -13.15 -4.61 0.10
C GLY A 3 -14.55 -4.59 0.73
N ASP A 4 -14.67 -4.32 2.03
CA ASP A 4 -15.95 -4.29 2.76
C ASP A 4 -16.45 -2.84 3.03
N LEU A 5 -15.71 -1.84 2.53
CA LEU A 5 -16.06 -0.43 2.70
C LEU A 5 -17.00 0.03 1.58
N LYS A 6 -18.07 0.74 1.96
CA LYS A 6 -19.01 1.38 1.02
C LYS A 6 -18.32 2.32 0.02
N ASN A 7 -17.26 3.02 0.43
CA ASN A 7 -16.45 3.93 -0.40
C ASN A 7 -14.96 3.87 -0.01
N PRO A 8 -14.18 2.90 -0.54
CA PRO A 8 -12.80 2.68 -0.09
C PRO A 8 -11.86 3.85 -0.42
N SER A 9 -12.02 4.46 -1.60
CA SER A 9 -11.13 5.52 -2.11
C SER A 9 -11.13 6.78 -1.23
N LYS A 10 -12.23 7.05 -0.52
CA LYS A 10 -12.35 8.22 0.37
C LYS A 10 -12.16 7.85 1.85
N ASN A 11 -12.69 6.70 2.27
CA ASN A 11 -12.73 6.33 3.68
C ASN A 11 -11.38 5.85 4.21
N ILE A 12 -10.56 5.21 3.38
CA ILE A 12 -9.21 4.77 3.78
C ILE A 12 -8.32 5.98 4.15
N PRO A 13 -8.08 6.97 3.27
CA PRO A 13 -7.19 8.08 3.62
C PRO A 13 -7.75 8.94 4.75
N LEU A 14 -9.06 9.18 4.80
CA LEU A 14 -9.68 9.96 5.87
C LEU A 14 -9.59 9.24 7.23
N GLY A 15 -9.79 7.93 7.24
CA GLY A 15 -9.70 7.10 8.44
C GLY A 15 -8.28 7.05 9.00
N GLU A 16 -7.30 6.77 8.14
CA GLU A 16 -5.87 6.74 8.53
C GLU A 16 -5.41 8.10 9.07
N LEU A 17 -5.72 9.21 8.38
CA LEU A 17 -5.32 10.54 8.82
C LEU A 17 -5.98 10.93 10.16
N ALA A 18 -7.27 10.63 10.33
CA ALA A 18 -7.99 10.88 11.58
C ALA A 18 -7.45 10.04 12.74
N ALA A 19 -7.10 8.77 12.48
CA ALA A 19 -6.50 7.88 13.47
C ALA A 19 -5.13 8.38 13.93
N VAL A 20 -4.23 8.70 12.98
CA VAL A 20 -2.90 9.25 13.28
C VAL A 20 -2.99 10.56 14.03
N GLY A 21 -3.91 11.45 13.64
CA GLY A 21 -4.12 12.73 14.32
C GLY A 21 -4.57 12.53 15.77
N THR A 22 -5.54 11.64 15.99
CA THR A 22 -6.09 11.36 17.32
C THR A 22 -5.07 10.67 18.22
N SER A 23 -4.32 9.68 17.71
CA SER A 23 -3.29 8.97 18.49
C SER A 23 -2.12 9.89 18.84
N SER A 24 -1.67 10.72 17.89
CA SER A 24 -0.60 11.71 18.11
C SER A 24 -1.02 12.72 19.18
N GLY A 25 -2.24 13.25 19.09
CA GLY A 25 -2.80 14.16 20.09
C GLY A 25 -2.85 13.53 21.49
N PHE A 26 -3.30 12.28 21.59
CA PHE A 26 -3.37 11.57 22.86
C PHE A 26 -1.98 11.33 23.48
N CYS A 27 -0.99 10.97 22.66
CA CYS A 27 0.40 10.81 23.11
C CYS A 27 0.99 12.13 23.61
N PHE A 28 0.79 13.22 22.86
CA PHE A 28 1.28 14.55 23.26
C PHE A 28 0.66 15.05 24.55
N LEU A 29 -0.66 14.91 24.71
CA LEU A 29 -1.36 15.29 25.94
C LEU A 29 -0.87 14.46 27.13
N PHE A 30 -0.66 13.16 26.95
CA PHE A 30 -0.14 12.28 27.98
C PHE A 30 1.28 12.66 28.41
N ILE A 31 2.17 12.94 27.45
CA ILE A 31 3.54 13.40 27.71
C ILE A 31 3.52 14.74 28.48
N MET A 32 2.68 15.69 28.06
CA MET A 32 2.56 16.99 28.73
C MET A 32 2.03 16.84 30.17
N ALA A 33 1.03 15.97 30.39
CA ALA A 33 0.48 15.71 31.71
C ALA A 33 1.52 15.07 32.66
N LEU A 34 2.28 14.07 32.18
CA LEU A 34 3.35 13.46 32.97
C LEU A 34 4.50 14.44 33.24
N GLY A 35 4.87 15.26 32.25
CA GLY A 35 5.88 16.30 32.42
C GLY A 35 5.49 17.38 33.43
N GLY A 36 4.19 17.66 33.60
CA GLY A 36 3.69 18.59 34.61
C GLY A 36 3.59 18.00 36.02
N VAL A 37 3.45 16.68 36.17
CA VAL A 37 3.22 16.01 37.46
C VAL A 37 4.49 15.41 38.06
N ALA A 38 5.41 14.89 37.25
CA ALA A 38 6.53 14.08 37.72
C ALA A 38 7.87 14.83 37.68
N THR A 39 8.72 14.58 38.68
CA THR A 39 10.09 15.11 38.74
C THR A 39 11.01 14.35 37.79
N ARG A 40 12.05 15.02 37.27
CA ARG A 40 12.98 14.46 36.26
C ARG A 40 13.58 13.11 36.65
N GLU A 41 13.97 12.96 37.92
CA GLU A 41 14.58 11.74 38.45
C GLU A 41 13.59 10.56 38.46
N ALA A 42 12.31 10.83 38.73
CA ALA A 42 11.26 9.82 38.72
C ALA A 42 10.94 9.32 37.30
N LEU A 43 11.09 10.17 36.28
CA LEU A 43 10.88 9.80 34.86
C LEU A 43 11.97 8.89 34.31
N LEU A 44 13.21 9.03 34.79
CA LEU A 44 14.37 8.26 34.29
C LEU A 44 14.52 6.91 34.99
N CYS A 45 14.19 6.84 36.28
CA CYS A 45 14.42 5.64 37.09
C CYS A 45 13.19 4.73 37.23
N ASP A 46 11.96 5.23 37.02
CA ASP A 46 10.73 4.45 37.24
C ASP A 46 9.88 4.37 35.96
N SER A 47 9.94 3.22 35.27
CA SER A 47 9.11 2.93 34.09
C SER A 47 7.61 2.79 34.43
N MET A 48 7.24 2.66 35.71
CA MET A 48 5.86 2.54 36.18
C MET A 48 5.35 3.85 36.81
N ILE A 49 6.02 4.99 36.60
CA ILE A 49 5.63 6.27 37.17
C ILE A 49 4.20 6.71 36.76
N ALA A 50 3.76 6.30 35.56
CA ALA A 50 2.42 6.55 35.04
C ALA A 50 1.33 5.84 35.86
N GLU A 51 1.63 4.68 36.47
CA GLU A 51 0.71 3.97 37.35
C GLU A 51 0.47 4.76 38.64
N ARG A 52 1.52 5.38 39.19
CA ARG A 52 1.45 6.16 40.42
C ARG A 52 0.69 7.47 40.26
N ALA A 53 0.74 8.06 39.06
CA ALA A 53 -0.02 9.26 38.73
C ALA A 53 -1.51 9.00 38.49
N SER A 54 -1.92 7.74 38.33
CA SER A 54 -3.30 7.37 38.01
C SER A 54 -4.21 7.31 39.24
N LEU A 55 -5.48 7.72 39.07
CA LEU A 55 -6.51 7.78 40.12
C LEU A 55 -6.78 6.39 40.75
N THR A 56 -6.69 5.33 39.94
CA THR A 56 -6.89 3.93 40.36
C THR A 56 -5.90 3.01 39.66
N LYS A 57 -4.90 2.51 40.39
CA LYS A 57 -3.84 1.62 39.88
C LYS A 57 -4.38 0.38 39.14
N ILE A 58 -5.40 -0.25 39.70
CA ILE A 58 -6.03 -1.46 39.14
C ILE A 58 -6.55 -1.20 37.72
N PHE A 59 -7.22 -0.07 37.48
CA PHE A 59 -7.83 0.23 36.19
C PHE A 59 -6.78 0.54 35.13
N PHE A 60 -5.73 1.27 35.51
CA PHE A 60 -4.61 1.57 34.62
C PHE A 60 -3.89 0.30 34.17
N LEU A 61 -3.55 -0.58 35.11
CA LEU A 61 -2.83 -1.82 34.81
C LEU A 61 -3.71 -2.77 33.99
N ALA A 62 -4.99 -2.91 34.32
CA ALA A 62 -5.94 -3.69 33.53
C ALA A 62 -6.05 -3.17 32.08
N GLY A 63 -6.19 -1.85 31.90
CA GLY A 63 -6.23 -1.22 30.58
C GLY A 63 -4.96 -1.44 29.77
N LEU A 64 -3.79 -1.33 30.41
CA LEU A 64 -2.48 -1.59 29.79
C LEU A 64 -2.39 -3.04 29.26
N TYR A 65 -2.80 -4.02 30.07
CA TYR A 65 -2.80 -5.43 29.65
C TYR A 65 -3.78 -5.68 28.49
N ILE A 66 -5.02 -5.19 28.60
CA ILE A 66 -6.04 -5.39 27.57
C ILE A 66 -5.63 -4.72 26.24
N SER A 67 -5.07 -3.52 26.30
CA SER A 67 -4.56 -2.80 25.12
C SER A 67 -3.41 -3.56 24.44
N SER A 68 -2.45 -4.03 25.23
CA SER A 68 -1.30 -4.81 24.73
C SER A 68 -1.74 -6.12 24.09
N LEU A 69 -2.68 -6.83 24.73
CA LEU A 69 -3.26 -8.07 24.18
C LEU A 69 -4.00 -7.79 22.87
N SER A 70 -4.82 -6.74 22.80
CA SER A 70 -5.55 -6.37 21.58
C SER A 70 -4.60 -6.09 20.41
N SER A 71 -3.54 -5.31 20.63
CA SER A 71 -2.52 -5.03 19.61
C SER A 71 -1.80 -6.29 19.14
N THR A 72 -1.43 -7.17 20.07
CA THR A 72 -0.76 -8.45 19.77
C THR A 72 -1.65 -9.36 18.94
N LEU A 73 -2.93 -9.49 19.31
CA LEU A 73 -3.89 -10.30 18.56
C LEU A 73 -4.11 -9.75 17.14
N GLY A 74 -4.19 -8.43 16.99
CA GLY A 74 -4.32 -7.77 15.69
C GLY A 74 -3.18 -8.15 14.74
N GLY A 75 -1.92 -8.09 15.23
CA GLY A 75 -0.75 -8.51 14.46
C GLY A 75 -0.74 -10.02 14.16
N MET A 76 -1.07 -10.85 15.16
CA MET A 76 -1.03 -12.30 15.05
C MET A 76 -1.97 -12.87 13.96
N TYR A 77 -3.13 -12.25 13.74
CA TYR A 77 -4.06 -12.67 12.68
C TYR A 77 -3.83 -11.97 11.33
N GLY A 78 -3.30 -10.74 11.34
CA GLY A 78 -3.04 -9.97 10.13
C GLY A 78 -1.84 -10.48 9.35
N THR A 79 -0.72 -10.72 10.03
CA THR A 79 0.56 -11.06 9.38
C THR A 79 0.52 -12.36 8.58
N PRO A 80 -0.07 -13.48 9.05
CA PRO A 80 -0.14 -14.72 8.28
C PRO A 80 -0.94 -14.58 6.99
N ARG A 81 -1.98 -13.73 6.96
CA ARG A 81 -2.77 -13.46 5.76
C ARG A 81 -1.97 -12.68 4.72
N VAL A 82 -1.23 -11.66 5.16
CA VAL A 82 -0.33 -10.90 4.26
C VAL A 82 0.75 -11.82 3.69
N MET A 83 1.36 -12.68 4.53
CA MET A 83 2.36 -13.65 4.10
C MET A 83 1.80 -14.64 3.07
N GLN A 84 0.57 -15.12 3.29
CA GLN A 84 -0.11 -16.01 2.35
C GLN A 84 -0.42 -15.32 1.02
N SER A 85 -0.87 -14.06 1.05
CA SER A 85 -1.10 -13.28 -0.18
C SER A 85 0.19 -13.09 -0.98
N ILE A 86 1.31 -12.82 -0.31
CA ILE A 86 2.62 -12.72 -0.97
C ILE A 86 3.06 -14.07 -1.55
N ALA A 87 2.84 -15.18 -0.83
CA ALA A 87 3.15 -16.52 -1.34
C ALA A 87 2.33 -16.87 -2.59
N ALA A 88 1.06 -16.45 -2.64
CA ALA A 88 0.16 -16.68 -3.78
C ALA A 88 0.57 -15.90 -5.05
N GLU A 89 1.38 -14.85 -4.93
CA GLU A 89 1.95 -14.13 -6.09
C GLU A 89 3.06 -14.94 -6.80
N HIS A 90 3.48 -16.09 -6.24
CA HIS A 90 4.51 -17.00 -6.82
C HIS A 90 5.86 -16.35 -7.18
N ILE A 91 6.14 -15.14 -6.70
CA ILE A 91 7.37 -14.38 -7.00
C ILE A 91 8.62 -15.08 -6.41
N ILE A 92 8.46 -15.77 -5.27
CA ILE A 92 9.54 -16.47 -4.58
C ILE A 92 9.16 -17.96 -4.45
N PRO A 93 9.78 -18.87 -5.23
CA PRO A 93 9.43 -20.30 -5.22
C PRO A 93 9.68 -20.96 -3.84
N ALA A 94 10.54 -20.39 -3.00
CA ALA A 94 10.79 -20.88 -1.65
C ALA A 94 9.60 -20.66 -0.67
N LEU A 95 8.65 -19.77 -0.97
CA LEU A 95 7.48 -19.47 -0.14
C LEU A 95 6.24 -20.29 -0.52
N ALA A 96 6.31 -21.12 -1.57
CA ALA A 96 5.22 -21.97 -2.05
C ALA A 96 4.51 -22.81 -0.95
N PRO A 97 5.20 -23.42 0.05
CA PRO A 97 4.49 -24.19 1.08
C PRO A 97 3.62 -23.32 2.03
N LEU A 98 3.79 -22.00 2.03
CA LEU A 98 3.02 -21.07 2.89
C LEU A 98 1.72 -20.60 2.24
N GLU A 99 1.53 -20.83 0.94
CA GLU A 99 0.30 -20.50 0.22
C GLU A 99 -0.89 -21.38 0.65
N VAL A 100 -0.61 -22.59 1.16
CA VAL A 100 -1.59 -23.61 1.49
C VAL A 100 -2.59 -23.11 2.55
N GLY A 101 -3.72 -22.59 2.07
CA GLY A 101 -4.88 -22.25 2.88
C GLY A 101 -5.77 -23.48 3.06
N ARG A 102 -6.22 -23.76 4.30
CA ARG A 102 -7.19 -24.83 4.56
C ARG A 102 -8.61 -24.29 4.73
N GLY A 103 -9.57 -25.01 4.16
CA GLY A 103 -11.01 -24.77 4.30
C GLY A 103 -11.57 -23.67 3.39
N PRO A 104 -12.90 -23.42 3.45
CA PRO A 104 -13.59 -22.45 2.61
C PRO A 104 -13.13 -21.00 2.83
N ASN A 105 -12.60 -20.70 4.02
CA ASN A 105 -12.06 -19.39 4.39
C ASN A 105 -10.55 -19.23 4.13
N LYS A 106 -9.91 -20.19 3.42
CA LYS A 106 -8.47 -20.21 3.08
C LYS A 106 -7.56 -19.83 4.27
N ILE A 107 -7.81 -20.42 5.44
CA ILE A 107 -7.11 -20.03 6.67
C ILE A 107 -5.63 -20.43 6.54
N PRO A 108 -4.67 -19.50 6.73
CA PRO A 108 -3.24 -19.76 6.58
C PRO A 108 -2.67 -20.51 7.79
N VAL A 109 -2.95 -21.80 7.91
CA VAL A 109 -2.53 -22.62 9.07
C VAL A 109 -1.00 -22.74 9.14
N VAL A 110 -0.34 -23.00 8.01
CA VAL A 110 1.11 -23.18 7.94
C VAL A 110 1.83 -21.86 8.22
N ALA A 111 1.43 -20.76 7.56
CA ALA A 111 2.04 -19.46 7.81
C ALA A 111 1.79 -18.97 9.25
N SER A 112 0.60 -19.23 9.82
CA SER A 112 0.34 -18.90 11.23
C SER A 112 1.26 -19.67 12.18
N LEU A 113 1.46 -20.98 11.97
CA LEU A 113 2.33 -21.79 12.82
C LEU A 113 3.78 -21.29 12.78
N VAL A 114 4.29 -21.00 11.58
CA VAL A 114 5.65 -20.47 11.39
C VAL A 114 5.79 -19.10 12.06
N MET A 115 4.83 -18.19 11.87
CA MET A 115 4.85 -16.87 12.50
C MET A 115 4.75 -16.96 14.03
N THR A 116 3.95 -17.87 14.57
CA THR A 116 3.88 -18.11 16.01
C THR A 116 5.18 -18.67 16.56
N ALA A 117 5.83 -19.62 15.86
CA ALA A 117 7.13 -20.16 16.27
C ALA A 117 8.22 -19.08 16.31
N ILE A 118 8.28 -18.23 15.28
CA ILE A 118 9.22 -17.12 15.20
C ILE A 118 8.93 -16.10 16.32
N SER A 119 7.66 -15.74 16.52
CA SER A 119 7.25 -14.84 17.60
C SER A 119 7.66 -15.38 18.98
N LEU A 120 7.48 -16.69 19.22
CA LEU A 120 7.86 -17.32 20.48
C LEU A 120 9.37 -17.24 20.74
N ILE A 121 10.20 -17.41 19.71
CA ILE A 121 11.65 -17.26 19.83
C ILE A 121 12.01 -15.82 20.24
N PHE A 122 11.39 -14.81 19.64
CA PHE A 122 11.64 -13.41 20.00
C PHE A 122 11.18 -13.05 21.41
N VAL A 123 10.05 -13.62 21.87
CA VAL A 123 9.58 -13.44 23.25
C VAL A 123 10.55 -14.05 24.26
N LEU A 124 11.15 -15.22 23.95
CA LEU A 124 12.11 -15.88 24.83
C LEU A 124 13.43 -15.10 25.03
N VAL A 125 13.82 -14.25 24.08
CA VAL A 125 15.01 -13.37 24.20
C VAL A 125 14.80 -12.28 25.25
N GLY A 126 13.55 -11.89 25.54
CA GLY A 126 13.18 -11.10 26.72
C GLY A 126 13.65 -9.63 26.75
N ASN A 127 14.36 -9.13 25.75
CA ASN A 127 14.87 -7.75 25.72
C ASN A 127 13.98 -6.83 24.87
N LEU A 128 13.08 -6.09 25.53
CA LEU A 128 12.14 -5.17 24.86
C LEU A 128 12.81 -4.02 24.11
N ASN A 129 13.94 -3.50 24.62
CA ASN A 129 14.64 -2.39 23.98
C ASN A 129 15.24 -2.80 22.63
N GLN A 130 15.76 -4.03 22.53
CA GLN A 130 16.21 -4.58 21.25
C GLN A 130 15.03 -4.90 20.32
N LEU A 131 13.93 -5.43 20.86
CA LEU A 131 12.71 -5.71 20.10
C LEU A 131 12.13 -4.45 19.45
N ALA A 132 12.20 -3.30 20.14
CA ALA A 132 11.77 -2.02 19.60
C ALA A 132 12.54 -1.66 18.31
N ILE A 133 13.87 -1.72 18.36
CA ILE A 133 14.72 -1.43 17.19
C ILE A 133 14.48 -2.44 16.06
N LEU A 134 14.36 -3.72 16.40
CA LEU A 134 14.12 -4.81 15.44
C LEU A 134 12.81 -4.62 14.68
N SER A 135 11.78 -4.09 15.34
CA SER A 135 10.49 -3.78 14.71
C SER A 135 10.56 -2.48 13.88
N THR A 136 11.13 -1.41 14.44
CA THR A 136 11.15 -0.09 13.80
C THR A 136 11.94 -0.07 12.49
N MET A 137 13.08 -0.75 12.41
CA MET A 137 13.95 -0.68 11.22
C MET A 137 13.26 -1.20 9.94
N PRO A 138 12.66 -2.42 9.90
CA PRO A 138 11.87 -2.88 8.76
C PRO A 138 10.68 -2.00 8.41
N PHE A 139 9.97 -1.44 9.41
CA PHE A 139 8.86 -0.52 9.15
C PHE A 139 9.33 0.75 8.46
N LEU A 140 10.41 1.37 8.92
CA LEU A 140 10.99 2.57 8.29
C LEU A 140 11.47 2.31 6.87
N ILE A 141 12.14 1.17 6.64
CA ILE A 141 12.57 0.76 5.30
C ILE A 141 11.36 0.60 4.38
N THR A 142 10.29 -0.04 4.84
CA THR A 142 9.06 -0.21 4.06
C THR A 142 8.44 1.14 3.71
N TYR A 143 8.35 2.06 4.68
CA TYR A 143 7.85 3.42 4.40
C TYR A 143 8.74 4.17 3.40
N ALA A 144 10.06 4.03 3.49
CA ALA A 144 10.98 4.62 2.52
C ALA A 144 10.76 4.07 1.10
N PHE A 145 10.61 2.75 0.95
CA PHE A 145 10.31 2.12 -0.34
C PHE A 145 8.95 2.54 -0.91
N VAL A 146 7.91 2.64 -0.07
CA VAL A 146 6.58 3.10 -0.50
C VAL A 146 6.65 4.54 -1.01
N ASN A 147 7.30 5.44 -0.26
CA ASN A 147 7.46 6.83 -0.67
C ASN A 147 8.30 6.96 -1.95
N TYR A 148 9.38 6.19 -2.06
CA TYR A 148 10.23 6.16 -3.25
C TYR A 148 9.46 5.65 -4.48
N SER A 149 8.71 4.55 -4.33
CA SER A 149 7.87 4.00 -5.39
C SER A 149 6.89 5.05 -5.91
N TYR A 150 6.19 5.75 -5.01
CA TYR A 150 5.25 6.81 -5.38
C TYR A 150 5.91 7.94 -6.17
N VAL A 151 7.07 8.45 -5.72
CA VAL A 151 7.81 9.50 -6.43
C VAL A 151 8.29 9.03 -7.80
N SER A 152 8.80 7.80 -7.89
CA SER A 152 9.27 7.22 -9.16
C SER A 152 8.14 7.07 -10.18
N LEU A 153 6.95 6.66 -9.73
CA LEU A 153 5.75 6.57 -10.54
C LEU A 153 5.30 7.96 -10.99
N ALA A 154 5.18 8.92 -10.07
CA ALA A 154 4.76 10.29 -10.39
C ALA A 154 5.69 10.97 -11.41
N MET A 155 7.01 10.84 -11.24
CA MET A 155 7.99 11.36 -12.20
C MET A 155 7.86 10.68 -13.57
N THR A 156 7.63 9.37 -13.59
CA THR A 156 7.43 8.62 -14.85
C THR A 156 6.15 9.06 -15.57
N TYR A 157 5.05 9.28 -14.84
CA TYR A 157 3.80 9.78 -15.42
C TYR A 157 3.95 11.19 -16.02
N ASP A 158 4.68 12.07 -15.35
CA ASP A 158 4.91 13.43 -15.87
C ASP A 158 5.81 13.41 -17.11
N LEU A 159 6.83 12.55 -17.14
CA LEU A 159 7.68 12.35 -18.32
C LEU A 159 6.90 11.83 -19.53
N ILE A 160 6.00 10.87 -19.33
CA ILE A 160 5.13 10.35 -20.41
C ILE A 160 4.24 11.49 -20.92
N THR A 161 3.63 12.24 -20.01
CA THR A 161 2.74 13.36 -20.35
C THR A 161 3.48 14.43 -21.16
N VAL A 162 4.66 14.87 -20.72
CA VAL A 162 5.45 15.88 -21.44
C VAL A 162 5.96 15.36 -22.78
N ASN A 163 6.36 14.08 -22.85
CA ASN A 163 6.74 13.46 -24.11
C ASN A 163 5.56 13.45 -25.11
N ASP A 164 4.35 13.14 -24.65
CA ASP A 164 3.15 13.12 -25.49
C ASP A 164 2.76 14.52 -25.97
N LEU A 165 2.81 15.54 -25.09
CA LEU A 165 2.60 16.94 -25.46
C LEU A 165 3.64 17.43 -26.47
N SER A 166 4.90 17.05 -26.27
CA SER A 166 6.01 17.45 -27.13
C SER A 166 5.90 16.82 -28.52
N ARG A 167 5.48 15.54 -28.59
CA ARG A 167 5.16 14.85 -29.85
C ARG A 167 3.95 15.47 -30.55
N ALA A 168 2.94 15.92 -29.81
CA ALA A 168 1.77 16.61 -30.36
C ALA A 168 2.08 18.03 -30.86
N ALA A 169 3.00 18.75 -30.20
CA ALA A 169 3.36 20.13 -30.50
C ALA A 169 4.59 20.28 -31.42
N GLY A 170 5.29 19.18 -31.76
CA GLY A 170 6.52 19.21 -32.57
C GLY A 170 7.70 19.93 -31.91
N LEU A 171 7.62 20.20 -30.59
CA LEU A 171 8.64 20.90 -29.81
C LEU A 171 9.51 19.87 -29.06
N PRO A 172 10.80 20.15 -28.83
CA PRO A 172 11.66 19.22 -28.10
C PRO A 172 11.16 19.05 -26.65
N ALA A 173 10.91 17.81 -26.24
CA ALA A 173 10.51 17.49 -24.87
C ALA A 173 11.60 17.93 -23.88
N SER A 174 11.31 19.01 -23.16
CA SER A 174 12.16 19.62 -22.14
C SER A 174 11.39 19.60 -20.81
N TYR A 175 11.80 18.71 -19.91
CA TYR A 175 11.23 18.57 -18.58
C TYR A 175 12.35 18.66 -17.55
N GLY A 176 12.24 19.58 -16.58
CA GLY A 176 13.27 19.79 -15.55
C GLY A 176 14.68 20.05 -16.13
N SER A 177 15.71 19.51 -15.49
CA SER A 177 17.12 19.65 -15.93
C SER A 177 17.49 18.79 -17.16
N MET A 178 16.55 18.00 -17.70
CA MET A 178 16.80 17.07 -18.81
C MET A 178 17.15 17.76 -20.14
N GLY A 179 16.84 19.06 -20.29
CA GLY A 179 17.21 19.86 -21.45
C GLY A 179 18.73 19.86 -21.72
N ASN A 180 19.54 19.73 -20.67
CA ASN A 180 21.01 19.67 -20.79
C ASN A 180 21.57 18.25 -20.93
N ILE A 181 20.77 17.20 -20.71
CA ILE A 181 21.24 15.80 -20.83
C ILE A 181 21.12 15.31 -22.28
N LYS A 182 20.08 15.74 -23.01
CA LYS A 182 19.93 15.43 -24.44
C LYS A 182 21.04 16.03 -25.31
N ALA A 183 21.68 17.12 -24.85
CA ALA A 183 22.83 17.72 -25.54
C ALA A 183 24.06 16.79 -25.60
N HIS A 184 24.15 15.79 -24.72
CA HIS A 184 25.25 14.81 -24.70
C HIS A 184 24.85 13.38 -25.15
N ALA A 185 23.56 13.13 -25.44
CA ALA A 185 23.05 11.79 -25.81
C ALA A 185 22.46 11.76 -27.24
N GLY A 186 23.00 12.57 -28.15
CA GLY A 186 22.50 12.77 -29.52
C GLY A 186 22.68 11.59 -30.50
N GLN A 187 22.71 10.34 -30.04
CA GLN A 187 22.88 9.18 -30.92
C GLN A 187 22.35 7.91 -30.26
N GLY A 188 21.04 7.63 -30.35
CA GLY A 188 20.51 6.34 -29.86
C GLY A 188 19.00 6.21 -29.67
N THR A 189 18.20 7.26 -29.91
CA THR A 189 16.74 7.21 -29.64
C THR A 189 15.92 6.53 -30.75
N SER A 190 16.55 6.00 -31.80
CA SER A 190 15.85 5.39 -32.95
C SER A 190 15.70 3.87 -32.85
N ASP A 191 16.50 3.19 -32.03
CA ASP A 191 16.54 1.72 -31.99
C ASP A 191 15.47 1.14 -31.05
N LEU A 192 15.14 1.82 -29.96
CA LEU A 192 14.16 1.35 -28.96
C LEU A 192 12.71 1.47 -29.44
N ASP A 193 12.40 2.48 -30.25
CA ASP A 193 11.06 2.67 -30.82
C ASP A 193 10.71 1.60 -31.87
N ASN A 194 11.72 1.04 -32.55
CA ASN A 194 11.55 -0.08 -33.49
C ASN A 194 11.38 -1.43 -32.78
N LEU A 195 11.90 -1.57 -31.55
CA LEU A 195 11.82 -2.80 -30.76
C LEU A 195 10.49 -2.95 -30.00
N PHE A 196 9.78 -1.85 -29.76
CA PHE A 196 8.51 -1.82 -29.03
C PHE A 196 7.45 -0.99 -29.74
N PRO A 197 6.98 -1.43 -30.92
CA PRO A 197 5.99 -0.69 -31.72
C PRO A 197 4.65 -0.49 -30.98
N GLU A 198 4.37 -1.31 -29.98
CA GLU A 198 3.17 -1.25 -29.14
C GLU A 198 3.08 0.02 -28.29
N ARG A 199 4.21 0.66 -27.93
CA ARG A 199 4.21 1.96 -27.22
C ARG A 199 3.72 3.12 -28.07
N THR A 200 3.68 2.96 -29.38
CA THR A 200 3.29 3.99 -30.36
C THR A 200 1.83 3.86 -30.83
N ALA A 201 1.13 2.78 -30.46
CA ALA A 201 -0.26 2.60 -30.80
C ALA A 201 -1.14 3.53 -29.94
N LYS A 202 -1.68 4.59 -30.56
CA LYS A 202 -2.64 5.49 -29.93
C LYS A 202 -3.91 4.74 -29.51
N PRO A 203 -4.58 5.13 -28.41
CA PRO A 203 -5.94 4.65 -28.13
C PRO A 203 -6.87 5.11 -29.25
N ILE A 204 -7.66 4.17 -29.76
CA ILE A 204 -8.55 4.35 -30.91
C ILE A 204 -9.60 5.43 -30.57
N LYS A 205 -9.56 6.56 -31.28
CA LYS A 205 -10.62 7.57 -31.27
C LYS A 205 -11.63 7.21 -32.37
N PRO A 206 -12.95 7.17 -32.10
CA PRO A 206 -13.93 6.93 -33.15
C PRO A 206 -14.07 8.18 -34.02
N GLU A 207 -13.75 8.07 -35.31
CA GLU A 207 -14.08 9.08 -36.33
C GLU A 207 -15.08 8.50 -37.35
N PRO A 208 -15.95 9.36 -37.92
CA PRO A 208 -17.19 8.96 -38.57
C PRO A 208 -16.96 8.38 -39.97
N GLY A 209 -17.51 7.20 -40.20
CA GLY A 209 -17.39 6.46 -41.46
C GLY A 209 -18.30 7.00 -42.57
N ASN A 210 -17.71 7.19 -43.74
CA ASN A 210 -18.37 7.20 -45.06
C ASN A 210 -18.74 5.74 -45.43
N PRO A 211 -19.91 5.44 -46.01
CA PRO A 211 -20.55 4.12 -45.92
C PRO A 211 -20.08 3.05 -46.91
N GLU A 212 -18.87 3.12 -47.47
CA GLU A 212 -18.40 2.15 -48.48
C GLU A 212 -17.39 1.11 -47.97
N SER A 213 -17.12 1.06 -46.66
CA SER A 213 -16.23 0.03 -46.07
C SER A 213 -16.97 -1.11 -45.35
N GLU A 214 -18.31 -1.01 -45.22
CA GLU A 214 -19.14 -1.91 -44.42
C GLU A 214 -19.54 -3.22 -45.11
N ALA A 215 -19.29 -3.37 -46.42
CA ALA A 215 -19.63 -4.59 -47.14
C ALA A 215 -18.47 -5.60 -47.24
N LEU A 216 -17.20 -5.17 -47.08
CA LEU A 216 -16.06 -6.07 -47.30
C LEU A 216 -15.49 -6.69 -46.02
N ASN A 217 -15.83 -6.16 -44.84
CA ASN A 217 -15.37 -6.70 -43.55
C ASN A 217 -16.42 -7.56 -42.82
N ALA A 218 -17.60 -7.75 -43.43
CA ALA A 218 -18.72 -8.52 -42.89
C ALA A 218 -18.57 -10.06 -43.02
N GLN A 219 -17.38 -10.57 -43.38
CA GLN A 219 -17.14 -12.03 -43.49
C GLN A 219 -15.97 -12.57 -42.67
N GLN A 220 -15.27 -11.75 -41.87
CA GLN A 220 -14.05 -12.22 -41.18
C GLN A 220 -13.99 -12.07 -39.66
N HIS A 221 -15.05 -11.58 -38.99
CA HIS A 221 -15.15 -11.63 -37.53
C HIS A 221 -16.60 -11.81 -37.07
N ASP A 222 -17.12 -13.03 -37.21
CA ASP A 222 -18.19 -13.51 -36.33
C ASP A 222 -17.51 -14.22 -35.15
N GLY A 223 -17.71 -13.70 -33.94
CA GLY A 223 -17.18 -14.29 -32.70
C GLY A 223 -16.35 -13.36 -31.81
N GLN A 224 -16.94 -12.25 -31.34
CA GLN A 224 -16.94 -11.76 -29.94
C GLN A 224 -16.99 -10.23 -29.85
N GLN A 225 -18.21 -9.70 -29.71
CA GLN A 225 -18.48 -8.38 -29.14
C GLN A 225 -18.52 -8.45 -27.60
N PRO A 226 -18.04 -7.38 -26.91
CA PRO A 226 -18.40 -7.02 -25.54
C PRO A 226 -19.64 -6.10 -25.54
N LEU A 227 -20.44 -6.07 -24.47
CA LEU A 227 -21.44 -5.01 -24.30
C LEU A 227 -21.50 -4.44 -22.87
N GLN A 228 -21.46 -3.11 -22.86
CA GLN A 228 -21.52 -2.12 -21.80
C GLN A 228 -22.89 -2.06 -21.12
N ASN A 229 -22.90 -1.71 -19.84
CA ASN A 229 -24.06 -1.23 -19.06
C ASN A 229 -24.80 -0.06 -19.72
N SER A 230 -26.15 -0.05 -19.66
CA SER A 230 -26.95 0.98 -18.98
C SER A 230 -28.47 0.70 -19.08
N GLU A 231 -29.18 0.98 -17.98
CA GLU A 231 -30.60 0.70 -17.65
C GLU A 231 -31.67 1.08 -18.70
N PRO A 232 -32.91 0.58 -18.53
CA PRO A 232 -33.94 1.46 -17.94
C PRO A 232 -34.88 0.78 -16.91
N SER A 233 -35.16 1.53 -15.85
CA SER A 233 -36.46 1.79 -15.20
C SER A 233 -37.69 0.90 -15.50
N VAL A 234 -38.37 0.49 -14.40
CA VAL A 234 -39.84 0.49 -14.17
C VAL A 234 -40.66 -0.82 -14.40
N TYR A 235 -41.00 -1.43 -13.24
CA TYR A 235 -42.31 -1.96 -12.76
C TYR A 235 -42.81 -3.41 -12.97
N TYR A 236 -43.46 -3.88 -11.88
CA TYR A 236 -44.41 -4.98 -11.65
C TYR A 236 -43.94 -6.46 -11.59
N SER A 237 -43.72 -6.98 -10.38
CA SER A 237 -44.69 -7.72 -9.54
C SER A 237 -44.00 -8.41 -8.37
#